data_AF-A0A0Q8QCB0-F1
#
_entry.id   AF-A0A0Q8QCB0-F1
#
_cell.length_a   1.000
_cell.length_b   1.000
_cell.length_c   1.000
_cell.angle_alpha   90.00
_cell.angle_beta   90.00
_cell.angle_gamma   90.00
#
_symmetry.space_group_name_H-M   'P 1'
#
loop_
_entity.id
_entity.type
_entity.pdbx_description
1 polymer ?
#
loop_
_entity_poly.entity_id
_entity_poly.type
_entity_poly.pdbx_seq_one_letter_code
_entity_poly.pdbx_strand_id
1 'polypeptide(L)'
;MAHTIDSIRTLINEPAIRGELLVDLPLWDRVCTAMDVLSDSGYLPDRVDATNVLAEVAGESRLPSNATDADVSSALDRVGAGLERRSRRAHKGHSARPLEEAFTTFKGLDYAIEKLSGLTRGGPSDRVMAGAAIDQLEPLIVATRDGLDDRGLHGADMTQDLELILRRAKEYVDGAPGAPAAEDIELLTRHSFKKLLHKLQQAAREADAEDGTY
;
A
#
# COMPACT_ATOMS: atom_id res chain seq x y z
N MET A 1 -3.08 1.16 -26.92
CA MET A 1 -3.20 -0.18 -26.31
C MET A 1 -4.60 -0.26 -25.76
N ALA A 2 -5.33 -1.35 -26.01
CA ALA A 2 -6.62 -1.55 -25.37
C ALA A 2 -6.38 -2.02 -23.93
N HIS A 3 -6.94 -1.34 -22.93
CA HIS A 3 -6.88 -1.75 -21.53
C HIS A 3 -7.99 -2.77 -21.27
N THR A 4 -7.59 -3.96 -20.81
CA THR A 4 -8.52 -4.97 -20.31
C THR A 4 -8.93 -4.66 -18.87
N ILE A 5 -10.02 -5.28 -18.41
CA ILE A 5 -10.40 -5.20 -16.98
C ILE A 5 -9.29 -5.72 -16.07
N ASP A 6 -8.55 -6.75 -16.47
CA ASP A 6 -7.39 -7.25 -15.71
C ASP A 6 -6.25 -6.23 -15.61
N SER A 7 -6.00 -5.46 -16.68
CA SER A 7 -5.03 -4.37 -16.66
C SER A 7 -5.49 -3.25 -15.72
N ILE A 8 -6.76 -2.87 -15.76
CA ILE A 8 -7.33 -1.85 -14.86
C ILE A 8 -7.30 -2.32 -13.41
N ARG A 9 -7.61 -3.60 -13.15
CA ARG A 9 -7.53 -4.21 -11.83
C ARG A 9 -6.10 -4.19 -11.29
N THR A 10 -5.10 -4.43 -12.14
CA THR A 10 -3.69 -4.27 -11.75
C THR A 10 -3.40 -2.82 -11.35
N LEU A 11 -3.78 -1.84 -12.16
CA LEU A 11 -3.58 -0.41 -11.88
C LEU A 11 -4.25 0.04 -10.58
N ILE A 12 -5.50 -0.38 -10.33
CA ILE A 12 -6.24 -0.02 -9.10
C ILE A 12 -5.59 -0.62 -7.85
N ASN A 13 -4.99 -1.81 -7.98
CA ASN A 13 -4.28 -2.47 -6.89
C ASN A 13 -2.85 -1.96 -6.70
N GLU A 14 -2.36 -1.05 -7.55
CA GLU A 14 -1.09 -0.37 -7.30
C GLU A 14 -1.16 0.34 -5.94
N PRO A 15 -0.14 0.19 -5.07
CA PRO A 15 -0.16 0.71 -3.70
C PRO A 15 -0.58 2.18 -3.60
N ALA A 16 -0.09 3.04 -4.52
CA ALA A 16 -0.40 4.45 -4.57
C ALA A 16 -1.91 4.73 -4.77
N ILE A 17 -2.55 4.05 -5.71
CA ILE A 17 -3.98 4.23 -6.02
C ILE A 17 -4.83 3.54 -4.95
N ARG A 18 -4.46 2.33 -4.55
CA ARG A 18 -5.16 1.56 -3.52
C ARG A 18 -5.16 2.29 -2.17
N GLY A 19 -4.03 2.87 -1.77
CA GLY A 19 -3.91 3.64 -0.54
C GLY A 19 -4.87 4.83 -0.51
N GLU A 20 -4.99 5.57 -1.61
CA GLU A 20 -5.95 6.67 -1.73
C GLU A 20 -7.41 6.19 -1.65
N LEU A 21 -7.74 5.06 -2.27
CA LEU A 21 -9.10 4.51 -2.25
C LEU A 21 -9.50 3.95 -0.89
N LEU A 22 -8.57 3.34 -0.15
CA LEU A 22 -8.85 2.78 1.17
C LEU A 22 -9.17 3.83 2.24
N VAL A 23 -8.88 5.11 1.98
CA VAL A 23 -9.35 6.23 2.83
C VAL A 23 -10.88 6.37 2.78
N ASP A 24 -11.50 5.98 1.65
CA ASP A 24 -12.95 5.98 1.44
C ASP A 24 -13.43 4.56 1.14
N LEU A 25 -13.59 3.77 2.21
CA LEU A 25 -14.03 2.36 2.12
C LEU A 25 -15.33 2.18 1.30
N PRO A 26 -16.38 3.02 1.43
CA PRO A 26 -17.54 2.96 0.54
C PRO A 26 -17.20 3.09 -0.94
N LEU A 27 -16.26 3.97 -1.31
CA LEU A 27 -15.80 4.09 -2.70
C LEU A 27 -15.02 2.84 -3.14
N TRP A 28 -14.15 2.30 -2.28
CA TRP A 28 -13.42 1.06 -2.55
C TRP A 28 -14.34 -0.13 -2.84
N ASP A 29 -15.40 -0.31 -2.05
CA ASP A 29 -16.38 -1.39 -2.25
C ASP A 29 -17.13 -1.22 -3.58
N ARG A 30 -17.49 0.02 -3.95
CA ARG A 30 -18.10 0.34 -5.25
C ARG A 30 -17.16 0.00 -6.41
N VAL A 31 -15.87 0.30 -6.28
CA VAL A 31 -14.85 -0.01 -7.29
C VAL A 31 -14.67 -1.52 -7.45
N CYS A 32 -14.60 -2.27 -6.35
CA CYS A 32 -14.54 -3.74 -6.39
C CYS A 32 -15.77 -4.32 -7.10
N THR A 33 -16.97 -3.89 -6.69
CA THR A 33 -18.23 -4.32 -7.30
C THR A 33 -18.28 -4.00 -8.80
N ALA A 34 -17.83 -2.81 -9.20
CA ALA A 34 -17.78 -2.42 -10.60
C ALA A 34 -16.84 -3.30 -11.43
N MET A 35 -15.67 -3.67 -10.89
CA MET A 35 -14.75 -4.58 -11.59
C MET A 35 -15.35 -5.99 -11.77
N ASP A 36 -16.07 -6.47 -10.77
CA ASP A 36 -16.74 -7.78 -10.85
C ASP A 36 -17.88 -7.76 -11.87
N VAL A 37 -18.72 -6.72 -11.85
CA VAL A 37 -19.78 -6.50 -12.86
C VAL A 37 -19.21 -6.44 -14.27
N LEU A 38 -18.08 -5.76 -14.48
CA LEU A 38 -17.44 -5.68 -15.80
C LEU A 38 -16.80 -6.99 -16.28
N SER A 39 -16.48 -7.89 -15.35
CA SER A 39 -15.93 -9.22 -15.65
C SER A 39 -17.03 -10.22 -15.97
N ASP A 40 -18.15 -10.13 -15.25
CA ASP A 40 -19.16 -11.21 -15.21
C ASP A 40 -20.47 -10.87 -15.95
N SER A 41 -20.81 -9.58 -16.10
CA SER A 41 -22.07 -9.18 -16.72
C SER A 41 -21.95 -9.02 -18.23
N GLY A 42 -22.86 -9.65 -18.98
CA GLY A 42 -23.09 -9.37 -20.40
C GLY A 42 -24.11 -8.27 -20.65
N TYR A 43 -24.72 -7.70 -19.59
CA TYR A 43 -25.78 -6.70 -19.72
C TYR A 43 -25.20 -5.29 -19.79
N LEU A 44 -25.44 -4.62 -20.92
CA LEU A 44 -24.79 -3.34 -21.26
C LEU A 44 -25.06 -2.21 -20.24
N PRO A 45 -26.28 -1.98 -19.73
CA PRO A 45 -26.53 -0.94 -18.73
C PRO A 45 -25.69 -1.09 -17.46
N ASP A 46 -25.57 -2.31 -16.92
CA ASP A 46 -24.75 -2.57 -15.73
C ASP A 46 -23.27 -2.28 -15.99
N ARG A 47 -22.79 -2.63 -17.20
CA ARG A 47 -21.41 -2.34 -17.61
C ARG A 47 -21.18 -0.84 -17.79
N VAL A 48 -22.16 -0.09 -18.27
CA VAL A 48 -22.08 1.38 -18.35
C VAL A 48 -21.97 1.99 -16.95
N ASP A 49 -22.81 1.55 -16.02
CA ASP A 49 -22.78 2.02 -14.63
C ASP A 49 -21.45 1.68 -13.93
N ALA A 50 -20.99 0.44 -14.09
CA ALA A 50 -19.70 0.01 -13.56
C ALA A 50 -18.52 0.79 -14.17
N THR A 51 -18.55 1.05 -15.48
CA THR A 51 -17.53 1.87 -16.15
C THR A 51 -17.54 3.31 -15.62
N ASN A 52 -18.72 3.86 -15.31
CA ASN A 52 -18.86 5.19 -14.73
C ASN A 52 -18.29 5.31 -13.32
N VAL A 53 -18.36 4.23 -12.51
CA VAL A 53 -17.68 4.16 -11.21
C VAL A 53 -16.15 4.24 -11.41
N LEU A 54 -15.59 3.49 -12.35
CA LEU A 54 -14.15 3.52 -12.62
C LEU A 54 -13.68 4.85 -13.23
N ALA A 55 -14.51 5.47 -14.08
CA ALA A 55 -14.25 6.79 -14.64
C ALA A 55 -14.16 7.88 -13.56
N GLU A 56 -15.02 7.83 -12.55
CA GLU A 56 -14.98 8.75 -11.41
C GLU A 56 -13.62 8.69 -10.68
N VAL A 57 -13.09 7.48 -10.46
CA VAL A 57 -11.79 7.29 -9.81
C VAL A 57 -10.63 7.75 -10.69
N ALA A 58 -10.71 7.48 -12.00
CA ALA A 58 -9.69 7.88 -12.96
C ALA A 58 -9.70 9.39 -13.25
N GLY A 59 -10.75 10.11 -12.85
CA GLY A 59 -10.97 11.53 -13.19
C GLY A 59 -11.41 11.72 -14.64
N GLU A 60 -12.08 10.72 -15.21
CA GLU A 60 -12.55 10.69 -16.59
C GLU A 60 -14.05 11.00 -16.69
N SER A 61 -14.49 11.33 -17.90
CA SER A 61 -15.90 11.66 -18.16
C SER A 61 -16.78 10.41 -18.12
N ARG A 62 -17.97 10.56 -17.52
CA ARG A 62 -19.02 9.54 -17.51
C ARG A 62 -19.58 9.30 -18.91
N LEU A 63 -19.92 8.05 -19.18
CA LEU A 63 -20.68 7.63 -20.35
C LEU A 63 -22.15 8.02 -20.22
N PRO A 64 -22.80 8.37 -21.35
CA PRO A 64 -24.24 8.60 -21.39
C PRO A 64 -25.02 7.28 -21.29
N SER A 65 -26.30 7.36 -20.92
CA SER A 65 -27.16 6.18 -20.73
C SER A 65 -27.47 5.39 -22.00
N ASN A 66 -27.21 5.96 -23.18
CA ASN A 66 -27.36 5.31 -24.49
C ASN A 66 -26.04 4.81 -25.07
N ALA A 67 -25.00 4.66 -24.24
CA ALA A 67 -23.69 4.17 -24.66
C ALA A 67 -23.74 2.74 -25.21
N THR A 68 -22.88 2.47 -26.18
CA THR A 68 -22.71 1.17 -26.83
C THR A 68 -21.54 0.39 -26.21
N ASP A 69 -21.39 -0.90 -26.56
CA ASP A 69 -20.21 -1.69 -26.16
C ASP A 69 -18.88 -1.10 -26.63
N ALA A 70 -18.89 -0.43 -27.79
CA ALA A 70 -17.71 0.26 -28.30
C ALA A 70 -17.36 1.48 -27.43
N ASP A 71 -18.37 2.19 -26.94
CA ASP A 71 -18.19 3.33 -26.03
C ASP A 71 -17.66 2.87 -24.67
N VAL A 72 -18.16 1.74 -24.16
CA VAL A 72 -17.64 1.10 -22.93
C VAL A 72 -16.17 0.73 -23.10
N SER A 73 -15.81 0.07 -24.20
CA SER A 73 -14.43 -0.32 -24.49
C SER A 73 -13.50 0.91 -24.58
N SER A 74 -13.95 1.95 -25.30
CA SER A 74 -13.20 3.21 -25.41
C SER A 74 -13.09 3.95 -24.07
N ALA A 75 -14.10 3.86 -23.21
CA ALA A 75 -14.06 4.45 -21.87
C ALA A 75 -13.10 3.70 -20.95
N LEU A 76 -13.05 2.36 -21.01
CA LEU A 76 -12.08 1.57 -20.25
C LEU A 76 -10.63 1.91 -20.65
N ASP A 77 -10.38 2.17 -21.93
CA ASP A 77 -9.08 2.67 -22.38
C ASP A 77 -8.73 4.03 -21.76
N ARG A 78 -9.70 4.95 -21.70
CA ARG A 78 -9.50 6.26 -21.03
C ARG A 78 -9.29 6.11 -19.53
N VAL A 79 -10.04 5.21 -18.88
CA VAL A 79 -9.90 4.88 -17.46
C VAL A 79 -8.50 4.37 -17.17
N GLY A 80 -8.01 3.38 -17.93
CA GLY A 80 -6.65 2.85 -17.79
C GLY A 80 -5.60 3.97 -17.91
N ALA A 81 -5.69 4.78 -18.96
CA ALA A 81 -4.77 5.90 -19.15
C ALA A 81 -4.87 6.96 -18.04
N GLY A 82 -6.07 7.19 -17.49
CA GLY A 82 -6.30 8.10 -16.35
C GLY A 82 -5.67 7.59 -15.06
N LEU A 83 -5.83 6.30 -14.77
CA LEU A 83 -5.19 5.63 -13.63
C LEU A 83 -3.67 5.63 -13.77
N GLU A 84 -3.11 5.33 -14.94
CA GLU A 84 -1.66 5.44 -15.15
C GLU A 84 -1.13 6.86 -14.94
N ARG A 85 -1.88 7.89 -15.37
CA ARG A 85 -1.51 9.29 -15.09
C ARG A 85 -1.56 9.60 -13.61
N ARG A 86 -2.56 9.07 -12.90
CA ARG A 86 -2.73 9.23 -11.46
C ARG A 86 -1.59 8.56 -10.70
N SER A 87 -1.31 7.29 -11.00
CA SER A 87 -0.16 6.54 -10.52
C SER A 87 1.14 7.33 -10.75
N ARG A 88 1.44 7.73 -11.99
CA ARG A 88 2.63 8.55 -12.30
C ARG A 88 2.70 9.87 -11.52
N ARG A 89 1.58 10.53 -11.25
CA ARG A 89 1.54 11.76 -10.43
C ARG A 89 1.77 11.46 -8.95
N ALA A 90 1.19 10.39 -8.43
CA ALA A 90 1.43 9.93 -7.06
C ALA A 90 2.92 9.61 -6.87
N HIS A 91 3.51 8.86 -7.80
CA HIS A 91 4.95 8.56 -7.84
C HIS A 91 5.82 9.83 -7.93
N LYS A 92 5.50 10.79 -8.82
CA LYS A 92 6.21 12.08 -8.88
C LYS A 92 6.07 12.95 -7.62
N GLY A 93 4.96 12.82 -6.89
CA GLY A 93 4.74 13.52 -5.62
C GLY A 93 5.54 12.89 -4.46
N HIS A 94 5.81 11.59 -4.54
CA HIS A 94 6.58 10.83 -3.55
C HIS A 94 8.09 10.92 -3.81
N SER A 95 8.52 11.06 -5.07
CA SER A 95 9.93 11.32 -5.43
C SER A 95 10.42 12.71 -4.99
N ALA A 96 9.54 13.69 -4.82
CA ALA A 96 9.89 15.06 -4.41
C ALA A 96 10.05 15.24 -2.89
N ARG A 97 9.59 14.29 -2.07
CA ARG A 97 9.81 14.30 -0.62
C ARG A 97 11.08 13.50 -0.29
N PRO A 98 11.97 14.01 0.57
CA PRO A 98 13.08 13.20 1.08
C PRO A 98 12.53 11.92 1.70
N LEU A 99 13.06 10.75 1.33
CA LEU A 99 12.68 9.49 1.95
C LEU A 99 12.93 9.54 3.46
N GLU A 100 13.94 10.29 3.89
CA GLU A 100 14.22 10.57 5.28
C GLU A 100 13.01 11.16 6.03
N GLU A 101 12.15 11.96 5.39
CA GLU A 101 10.94 12.47 6.03
C GLU A 101 9.92 11.36 6.34
N ALA A 102 9.78 10.37 5.44
CA ALA A 102 8.99 9.17 5.72
C ALA A 102 9.56 8.41 6.94
N PHE A 103 10.89 8.41 7.10
CA PHE A 103 11.55 7.78 8.24
C PHE A 103 11.53 8.58 9.55
N THR A 104 11.57 9.91 9.51
CA THR A 104 11.46 10.76 10.72
C THR A 104 10.09 10.64 11.41
N THR A 105 9.09 10.10 10.69
CA THR A 105 7.76 9.81 11.22
C THR A 105 7.69 8.47 11.97
N PHE A 106 8.75 7.65 12.00
CA PHE A 106 8.85 6.43 12.82
C PHE A 106 9.00 6.71 14.33
N LYS A 107 8.42 7.79 14.86
CA LYS A 107 8.16 7.91 16.31
C LYS A 107 7.32 6.74 16.84
N GLY A 108 6.50 6.14 15.97
CA GLY A 108 5.78 4.90 16.26
C GLY A 108 6.66 3.65 16.41
N LEU A 109 7.92 3.68 15.94
CA LEU A 109 8.81 2.52 16.03
C LEU A 109 9.25 2.23 17.45
N ASP A 110 9.83 3.22 18.12
CA ASP A 110 10.31 3.03 19.48
C ASP A 110 9.13 2.66 20.39
N TYR A 111 7.95 3.24 20.12
CA TYR A 111 6.69 2.87 20.77
C TYR A 111 6.29 1.41 20.50
N ALA A 112 6.31 0.95 19.24
CA ALA A 112 5.97 -0.43 18.90
C ALA A 112 6.97 -1.45 19.44
N ILE A 113 8.27 -1.13 19.40
CA ILE A 113 9.32 -1.95 20.03
C ILE A 113 9.12 -2.00 21.54
N GLU A 114 8.77 -0.87 22.18
CA GLU A 114 8.46 -0.82 23.61
C GLU A 114 7.25 -1.70 23.95
N LYS A 115 6.14 -1.60 23.19
CA LYS A 115 4.93 -2.39 23.45
C LYS A 115 5.13 -3.87 23.19
N LEU A 116 5.83 -4.24 22.12
CA LEU A 116 6.18 -5.64 21.85
C LEU A 116 7.12 -6.20 22.92
N SER A 117 8.14 -5.44 23.33
CA SER A 117 9.04 -5.86 24.41
C SER A 117 8.32 -5.98 25.76
N GLY A 118 7.37 -5.09 26.03
CA GLY A 118 6.52 -5.15 27.22
C GLY A 118 5.67 -6.42 27.22
N LEU A 119 5.10 -6.78 26.07
CA LEU A 119 4.26 -7.96 25.93
C LEU A 119 5.06 -9.27 26.04
N THR A 120 6.29 -9.33 25.50
CA THR A 120 7.11 -10.55 25.54
C THR A 120 7.75 -10.81 26.91
N ARG A 121 8.03 -9.75 27.69
CA ARG A 121 8.73 -9.83 28.99
C ARG A 121 7.83 -9.75 30.22
N GLY A 122 6.51 -9.72 30.03
CA GLY A 122 5.55 -9.57 31.13
C GLY A 122 5.57 -8.16 31.77
N GLY A 123 5.92 -7.14 30.99
CA GLY A 123 5.79 -5.73 31.36
C GLY A 123 4.37 -5.19 31.22
N PRO A 124 4.15 -3.86 31.35
CA PRO A 124 2.82 -3.25 31.40
C PRO A 124 2.10 -3.16 30.04
N SER A 125 2.57 -3.88 29.00
CA SER A 125 1.96 -3.85 27.68
C SER A 125 1.07 -5.08 27.48
N ASP A 126 -0.15 -4.85 26.98
CA ASP A 126 -1.06 -5.91 26.59
C ASP A 126 -1.06 -6.13 25.06
N ARG A 127 -1.79 -7.16 24.62
CA ARG A 127 -1.93 -7.51 23.20
C ARG A 127 -2.60 -6.41 22.38
N VAL A 128 -3.52 -5.64 22.98
CA VAL A 128 -4.26 -4.57 22.29
C VAL A 128 -3.31 -3.43 21.94
N MET A 129 -2.49 -2.99 22.89
CA MET A 129 -1.49 -1.95 22.66
C MET A 129 -0.41 -2.39 21.68
N ALA A 130 0.06 -3.64 21.79
CA ALA A 130 1.04 -4.18 20.86
C ALA A 130 0.48 -4.29 19.42
N GLY A 131 -0.76 -4.74 19.27
CA GLY A 131 -1.44 -4.82 17.97
C GLY A 131 -1.62 -3.45 17.33
N ALA A 132 -2.15 -2.48 18.08
CA ALA A 132 -2.30 -1.10 17.60
C ALA A 132 -0.97 -0.47 17.17
N ALA A 133 0.13 -0.80 17.87
CA ALA A 133 1.45 -0.31 17.52
C ALA A 133 2.01 -0.98 16.24
N ILE A 134 1.75 -2.29 16.03
CA ILE A 134 2.09 -2.97 14.76
C ILE A 134 1.31 -2.36 13.59
N ASP A 135 0.01 -2.14 13.76
CA ASP A 135 -0.86 -1.59 12.72
C ASP A 135 -0.44 -0.18 12.28
N GLN A 136 0.25 0.58 13.13
CA GLN A 136 0.84 1.87 12.77
C GLN A 136 2.13 1.74 11.95
N LEU A 137 2.87 0.64 12.08
CA LEU A 137 4.13 0.43 11.37
C LEU A 137 3.93 -0.13 9.95
N GLU A 138 2.90 -0.94 9.74
CA GLU A 138 2.58 -1.52 8.44
C GLU A 138 2.46 -0.47 7.30
N PRO A 139 1.67 0.61 7.43
CA PRO A 139 1.60 1.64 6.38
C PRO A 139 2.91 2.42 6.21
N LEU A 140 3.74 2.53 7.25
CA LEU A 140 5.03 3.20 7.14
C LEU A 140 6.04 2.39 6.34
N ILE A 141 6.09 1.07 6.54
CA ILE A 141 6.95 0.19 5.75
C ILE A 141 6.51 0.19 4.28
N VAL A 142 5.20 0.13 4.03
CA VAL A 142 4.65 0.22 2.67
C VAL A 142 5.06 1.54 2.01
N ALA A 143 4.87 2.68 2.68
CA ALA A 143 5.28 3.98 2.15
C ALA A 143 6.80 4.06 1.89
N THR A 144 7.62 3.47 2.75
CA THR A 144 9.07 3.36 2.56
C THR A 144 9.42 2.49 1.35
N ARG A 145 8.82 1.31 1.22
CA ARG A 145 9.02 0.39 0.10
C ARG A 145 8.72 1.09 -1.21
N ASP A 146 7.54 1.70 -1.29
CA ASP A 146 7.07 2.39 -2.48
C ASP A 146 8.00 3.57 -2.82
N GLY A 147 8.44 4.35 -1.82
CA GLY A 147 9.39 5.45 -2.05
C GLY A 147 10.80 5.00 -2.48
N LEU A 148 11.23 3.79 -2.12
CA LEU A 148 12.48 3.17 -2.59
C LEU A 148 12.32 2.64 -4.01
N ASP A 149 11.20 1.96 -4.31
CA ASP A 149 10.87 1.51 -5.66
C ASP A 149 10.76 2.69 -6.64
N ASP A 150 10.22 3.83 -6.19
CA ASP A 150 10.14 5.08 -6.96
C ASP A 150 11.51 5.61 -7.37
N ARG A 151 12.55 5.32 -6.58
CA ARG A 151 13.95 5.67 -6.86
C ARG A 151 14.71 4.55 -7.58
N GLY A 152 14.03 3.48 -7.98
CA GLY A 152 14.63 2.32 -8.63
C GLY A 152 15.44 1.42 -7.70
N LEU A 153 15.25 1.51 -6.38
CA LEU A 153 16.08 0.84 -5.37
C LEU A 153 15.51 -0.48 -4.86
N HIS A 154 14.84 -1.27 -5.72
CA HIS A 154 14.33 -2.60 -5.36
C HIS A 154 13.70 -2.64 -3.94
N GLY A 155 12.82 -1.69 -3.65
CA GLY A 155 12.24 -1.44 -2.32
C GLY A 155 11.60 -2.68 -1.73
N ALA A 156 10.94 -3.50 -2.56
CA ALA A 156 10.40 -4.80 -2.17
C ALA A 156 11.46 -5.71 -1.53
N ASP A 157 12.62 -5.85 -2.17
CA ASP A 157 13.72 -6.70 -1.67
C ASP A 157 14.33 -6.11 -0.38
N MET A 158 14.41 -4.78 -0.31
CA MET A 158 15.01 -4.10 0.84
C MET A 158 14.11 -4.12 2.09
N THR A 159 12.79 -4.20 1.91
CA THR A 159 11.80 -4.14 3.02
C THR A 159 11.20 -5.49 3.41
N GLN A 160 11.38 -6.54 2.59
CA GLN A 160 10.82 -7.88 2.81
C GLN A 160 11.07 -8.44 4.23
N ASP A 161 12.29 -8.29 4.75
CA ASP A 161 12.62 -8.79 6.09
C ASP A 161 11.86 -8.03 7.19
N LEU A 162 11.59 -6.73 7.02
CA LEU A 162 10.80 -5.96 7.97
C LEU A 162 9.32 -6.36 7.92
N GLU A 163 8.76 -6.52 6.72
CA GLU A 163 7.39 -6.99 6.53
C GLU A 163 7.20 -8.39 7.16
N LEU A 164 8.19 -9.27 6.99
CA LEU A 164 8.21 -10.59 7.63
C LEU A 164 8.18 -10.48 9.16
N ILE A 165 9.00 -9.61 9.74
CA ILE A 165 9.06 -9.44 11.20
C ILE A 165 7.73 -8.88 11.74
N LEU A 166 7.12 -7.87 11.08
CA LEU A 166 5.81 -7.35 11.51
C LEU A 166 4.74 -8.43 11.45
N ARG A 167 4.69 -9.21 10.37
CA ARG A 167 3.72 -10.30 10.23
C ARG A 167 3.87 -11.32 11.34
N ARG A 168 5.10 -11.76 11.64
CA ARG A 168 5.37 -12.71 12.74
C ARG A 168 5.01 -12.12 14.10
N ALA A 169 5.25 -10.83 14.32
CA ALA A 169 4.84 -10.13 15.53
C ALA A 169 3.30 -10.06 15.66
N LYS A 170 2.58 -9.83 14.56
CA LYS A 170 1.12 -9.82 14.52
C LYS A 170 0.52 -11.18 14.84
N GLU A 171 1.06 -12.24 14.23
CA GLU A 171 0.67 -13.63 14.55
C GLU A 171 0.84 -13.95 16.03
N TYR A 172 1.91 -13.48 16.68
CA TYR A 172 2.11 -13.61 18.13
C TYR A 172 1.08 -12.84 18.94
N VAL A 173 0.84 -11.57 18.60
CA VAL A 173 -0.15 -10.72 19.29
C VAL A 173 -1.55 -11.32 19.18
N ASP A 174 -1.93 -11.79 18.00
CA ASP A 174 -3.24 -12.38 17.73
C ASP A 174 -3.39 -13.79 18.34
N GLY A 175 -2.28 -14.42 18.76
CA GLY A 175 -2.29 -15.80 19.26
C GLY A 175 -2.61 -16.81 18.16
N ALA A 176 -2.18 -16.54 16.93
CA ALA A 176 -2.42 -17.41 15.79
C ALA A 176 -1.80 -18.80 15.99
N PRO A 177 -2.41 -19.87 15.42
CA PRO A 177 -1.80 -21.19 15.41
C PRO A 177 -0.41 -21.15 14.74
N GLY A 178 0.63 -21.63 15.42
CA GLY A 178 2.01 -21.57 14.92
C GLY A 178 2.70 -20.21 15.09
N ALA A 179 2.15 -19.34 15.93
CA ALA A 179 2.78 -18.11 16.35
C ALA A 179 4.21 -18.37 16.90
N PRO A 180 5.17 -17.46 16.65
CA PRO A 180 6.50 -17.53 17.25
C PRO A 180 6.47 -17.56 18.77
N ALA A 181 7.53 -18.06 19.40
CA ALA A 181 7.70 -17.89 20.84
C ALA A 181 7.94 -16.42 21.20
N ALA A 182 7.62 -16.03 22.44
CA ALA A 182 7.86 -14.68 22.94
C ALA A 182 9.34 -14.26 22.80
N GLU A 183 10.26 -15.19 23.04
CA GLU A 183 11.71 -14.98 22.88
C GLU A 183 12.10 -14.70 21.43
N ASP A 184 11.48 -15.38 20.45
CA ASP A 184 11.73 -15.15 19.03
C ASP A 184 11.25 -13.75 18.62
N ILE A 185 10.07 -13.32 19.08
CA ILE A 185 9.55 -11.98 18.80
C ILE A 185 10.48 -10.91 19.37
N GLU A 186 10.95 -11.10 20.59
CA GLU A 186 11.88 -10.16 21.21
C GLU A 186 13.17 -10.01 20.39
N LEU A 187 13.74 -11.13 19.94
CA LEU A 187 14.96 -11.13 19.15
C LEU A 187 14.76 -10.47 17.77
N LEU A 188 13.66 -10.82 17.10
CA LEU A 188 13.31 -10.26 15.78
C LEU A 188 13.02 -8.75 15.86
N THR A 189 12.30 -8.30 16.87
CA THR A 189 11.88 -6.89 16.98
C THR A 189 13.00 -6.00 17.53
N ARG A 190 13.73 -6.43 18.56
CA ARG A 190 14.74 -5.58 19.20
C ARG A 190 16.05 -5.51 18.42
N HIS A 191 16.48 -6.62 17.83
CA HIS A 191 17.79 -6.71 17.17
C HIS A 191 17.69 -6.62 15.65
N SER A 192 16.80 -7.41 15.03
CA SER A 192 16.71 -7.46 13.56
C SER A 192 15.98 -6.23 13.01
N PHE A 193 14.81 -5.89 13.54
CA PHE A 193 13.99 -4.79 13.03
C PHE A 193 14.74 -3.45 13.11
N LYS A 194 15.31 -3.11 14.27
CA LYS A 194 16.05 -1.86 14.46
C LYS A 194 17.27 -1.75 13.52
N LYS A 195 17.99 -2.86 13.33
CA LYS A 195 19.15 -2.91 12.43
C LYS A 195 18.74 -2.74 10.97
N LEU A 196 17.68 -3.41 10.54
CA LEU A 196 17.14 -3.32 9.19
C LEU A 196 16.61 -1.93 8.88
N LEU A 197 15.91 -1.31 9.84
CA LEU A 197 15.44 0.07 9.66
C LEU A 197 16.60 1.05 9.53
N HIS A 198 17.66 0.93 10.35
CA HIS A 198 18.83 1.79 10.20
C HIS A 198 19.52 1.62 8.84
N LYS A 199 19.58 0.40 8.31
CA LYS A 199 20.09 0.15 6.96
C LYS A 199 19.23 0.81 5.89
N LEU A 200 17.90 0.72 6.01
CA LEU A 200 16.98 1.38 5.08
C LEU A 200 17.09 2.90 5.14
N GLN A 201 17.19 3.48 6.34
CA GLN A 201 17.43 4.91 6.53
C GLN A 201 18.73 5.36 5.89
N GLN A 202 19.79 4.56 6.01
CA GLN A 202 21.07 4.86 5.38
C GLN A 202 20.97 4.77 3.85
N ALA A 203 20.41 3.69 3.31
CA ALA A 203 20.23 3.52 1.88
C ALA A 203 19.36 4.63 1.27
N ALA A 204 18.31 5.05 1.97
CA ALA A 204 17.48 6.18 1.57
C ALA A 204 18.25 7.51 1.54
N ARG A 205 19.12 7.77 2.53
CA ARG A 205 19.98 8.96 2.52
C ARG A 205 21.00 8.94 1.39
N GLU A 206 21.58 7.78 1.11
CA GLU A 206 22.52 7.59 0.01
C GLU A 206 21.82 7.84 -1.34
N ALA A 207 20.59 7.32 -1.49
CA ALA A 207 19.74 7.56 -2.65
C ALA A 207 19.40 9.05 -2.84
N ASP A 208 18.90 9.71 -1.80
CA ASP A 208 18.54 11.14 -1.84
C ASP A 208 19.77 12.04 -2.10
N ALA A 209 20.98 11.59 -1.73
CA ALA A 209 22.22 12.30 -2.00
C ALA A 209 22.76 12.10 -3.43
N GLU A 210 22.54 10.93 -4.04
CA GLU A 210 22.91 10.63 -5.42
C GLU A 210 22.01 11.34 -6.45
N ASP A 211 20.74 11.55 -6.13
CA ASP A 211 19.74 12.22 -6.98
C ASP A 211 19.89 13.76 -7.07
N GLY A 212 21.02 14.32 -6.59
CA GLY A 212 21.37 15.73 -6.40
C GLY A 212 21.05 16.73 -7.53
N THR A 213 19.76 16.90 -7.81
CA THR A 213 19.09 17.95 -8.56
C THR A 213 17.92 18.46 -7.72
N TYR A 214 18.24 19.06 -6.57
CA TYR A 214 17.32 19.93 -5.85
C TYR A 214 17.47 21.37 -6.33
#